data_AF-A0A2D7Q4F0-F1
#
_entry.id   AF-A0A2D7Q4F0-F1
#
_cell.length_a   1.000
_cell.length_b   1.000
_cell.length_c   1.000
_cell.angle_alpha   90.00
_cell.angle_beta   90.00
_cell.angle_gamma   90.00
#
_symmetry.space_group_name_H-M   'P 1'
#
loop_
_entity.id
_entity.type
_entity.pdbx_description
1 polymer ?
#
loop_
_entity_poly.entity_id
_entity_poly.type
_entity_poly.pdbx_seq_one_letter_code
_entity_poly.pdbx_strand_id
1 'polypeptide(L)'
;MYFDNFPTIPYDAEGNGKFKDVKNLLRRVGIRTKVKVNAMLFDTYDVKNGETPESIAFKLYGDSELHWVIMLINDITDRFHDWPMSEAQFLQFVNDKYDNVDAIHHYEIPQSSGDTSKKINIGTSNSDYPTATAITNFEHEQEQQDNKRKIRLLDPSYLDDFVEEFKLLIRESTI
;
A
#
# COMPACT_ATOMS: atom_id res chain seq x y z
N MET A 1 -13.76 4.67 -14.71
CA MET A 1 -13.31 4.42 -13.32
C MET A 1 -13.36 2.96 -12.86
N TYR A 2 -12.68 2.63 -11.75
CA TYR A 2 -12.58 1.28 -11.13
C TYR A 2 -13.95 0.60 -10.90
N PHE A 3 -14.86 1.27 -10.20
CA PHE A 3 -16.15 0.70 -9.78
C PHE A 3 -17.17 0.55 -10.93
N ASP A 4 -16.92 1.17 -12.08
CA ASP A 4 -17.79 1.02 -13.25
C ASP A 4 -17.78 -0.40 -13.79
N ASN A 5 -16.65 -1.10 -13.62
CA ASN A 5 -16.46 -2.47 -14.08
C ASN A 5 -17.30 -3.47 -13.28
N PHE A 6 -17.70 -3.12 -12.05
CA PHE A 6 -18.43 -4.02 -11.17
C PHE A 6 -19.88 -4.21 -11.63
N PRO A 7 -20.42 -5.45 -11.52
CA PRO A 7 -21.81 -5.71 -11.84
C PRO A 7 -22.72 -5.01 -10.84
N THR A 8 -23.85 -4.53 -11.34
CA THR A 8 -24.92 -3.96 -10.52
C THR A 8 -25.82 -5.09 -10.02
N ILE A 9 -26.13 -5.11 -8.73
CA ILE A 9 -27.04 -6.08 -8.11
C ILE A 9 -28.15 -5.34 -7.36
N PRO A 10 -29.37 -5.90 -7.31
CA PRO A 10 -30.39 -5.42 -6.40
C PRO A 10 -29.99 -5.79 -4.97
N TYR A 11 -29.90 -4.80 -4.09
CA TYR A 11 -29.56 -4.99 -2.69
C TYR A 11 -30.58 -4.31 -1.79
N ASP A 12 -31.02 -5.04 -0.77
CA ASP A 12 -31.89 -4.53 0.29
C ASP A 12 -31.06 -4.42 1.58
N ALA A 13 -30.79 -3.18 1.98
CA ALA A 13 -30.00 -2.89 3.16
C ALA A 13 -30.82 -3.02 4.47
N GLU A 14 -32.14 -2.90 4.39
CA GLU A 14 -33.04 -2.82 5.56
C GLU A 14 -33.84 -4.11 5.79
N GLY A 15 -33.82 -5.04 4.83
CA GLY A 15 -34.57 -6.30 4.89
C GLY A 15 -36.09 -6.11 4.76
N ASN A 16 -36.53 -4.98 4.22
CA ASN A 16 -37.94 -4.61 4.09
C ASN A 16 -38.52 -4.85 2.69
N GLY A 17 -37.77 -5.50 1.81
CA GLY A 17 -38.14 -5.80 0.43
C GLY A 17 -37.99 -4.62 -0.53
N LYS A 18 -37.40 -3.49 -0.11
CA LYS A 18 -37.10 -2.33 -0.99
C LYS A 18 -35.70 -2.43 -1.54
N PHE A 19 -35.57 -3.05 -2.70
CA PHE A 19 -34.30 -3.20 -3.39
C PHE A 19 -33.83 -1.88 -4.02
N LYS A 20 -32.53 -1.62 -3.91
CA LYS A 20 -31.83 -0.57 -4.65
C LYS A 20 -30.73 -1.19 -5.49
N ASP A 21 -30.54 -0.66 -6.69
CA ASP A 21 -29.46 -1.08 -7.57
C ASP A 21 -28.13 -0.52 -7.07
N VAL A 22 -27.21 -1.40 -6.66
CA VAL A 22 -25.89 -1.04 -6.14
C VAL A 22 -24.78 -1.78 -6.86
N LYS A 23 -23.56 -1.23 -6.87
CA LYS A 23 -22.38 -1.94 -7.37
C LYS A 23 -21.99 -3.06 -6.40
N ASN A 24 -21.72 -4.25 -6.92
CA ASN A 24 -21.37 -5.41 -6.12
C ASN A 24 -19.93 -5.36 -5.61
N LEU A 25 -19.69 -4.62 -4.52
CA LEU A 25 -18.37 -4.50 -3.90
C LEU A 25 -17.88 -5.79 -3.21
N LEU A 26 -18.74 -6.79 -3.04
CA LEU A 26 -18.38 -8.09 -2.43
C LEU A 26 -17.56 -8.97 -3.38
N ARG A 27 -17.48 -8.61 -4.68
CA ARG A 27 -16.59 -9.28 -5.61
C ARG A 27 -15.15 -8.82 -5.37
N ARG A 28 -14.30 -9.74 -4.91
CA ARG A 28 -12.86 -9.51 -4.81
C ARG A 28 -12.18 -10.04 -6.06
N VAL A 29 -11.49 -9.17 -6.80
CA VAL A 29 -10.59 -9.59 -7.86
C VAL A 29 -9.24 -9.90 -7.22
N GLY A 30 -8.98 -11.20 -7.01
CA GLY A 30 -7.62 -11.63 -6.77
C GLY A 30 -6.86 -11.53 -8.08
N ILE A 31 -5.92 -10.58 -8.21
CA ILE A 31 -4.93 -10.64 -9.30
C ILE A 31 -4.29 -12.02 -9.21
N ARG A 32 -4.35 -12.80 -10.30
CA ARG A 32 -3.67 -14.10 -10.35
C ARG A 32 -2.22 -13.86 -9.97
N THR A 33 -1.76 -14.52 -8.91
CA THR A 33 -0.45 -14.31 -8.29
C THR A 33 0.71 -14.39 -9.30
N LYS A 34 0.52 -15.07 -10.45
CA LYS A 34 1.47 -15.13 -11.57
C LYS A 34 1.76 -13.77 -12.23
N VAL A 35 0.79 -12.85 -12.32
CA VAL A 35 1.02 -11.51 -12.92
C VAL A 35 1.86 -10.64 -11.99
N LYS A 36 1.67 -10.76 -10.66
CA LYS A 36 2.49 -10.07 -9.65
C LYS A 36 3.96 -10.52 -9.60
N VAL A 37 4.26 -11.72 -10.11
CA VAL A 37 5.55 -12.40 -9.93
C VAL A 37 6.54 -12.14 -11.08
N ASN A 38 6.09 -11.69 -12.25
CA ASN A 38 7.04 -11.26 -13.28
C ASN A 38 7.65 -9.90 -12.90
N ALA A 39 8.80 -9.96 -12.24
CA ALA A 39 9.59 -8.79 -11.85
C ALA A 39 9.96 -7.88 -13.04
N MET A 40 9.91 -8.39 -14.28
CA MET A 40 10.16 -7.62 -15.50
C MET A 40 9.03 -6.64 -15.88
N LEU A 41 7.86 -6.71 -15.22
CA LEU A 41 6.70 -5.85 -15.52
C LEU A 41 6.61 -4.62 -14.62
N PHE A 42 7.44 -4.55 -13.58
CA PHE A 42 7.31 -3.54 -12.54
C PHE A 42 8.59 -2.74 -12.37
N ASP A 43 8.46 -1.43 -12.37
CA ASP A 43 9.50 -0.50 -11.95
C ASP A 43 9.29 -0.10 -10.49
N THR A 44 10.38 0.06 -9.76
CA THR A 44 10.33 0.62 -8.40
C THR A 44 10.36 2.14 -8.47
N TYR A 45 9.43 2.79 -7.80
CA TYR A 45 9.35 4.25 -7.72
C TYR A 45 9.32 4.71 -6.27
N ASP A 46 10.03 5.80 -5.99
CA ASP A 46 10.04 6.47 -4.70
C ASP A 46 9.07 7.66 -4.74
N VAL A 47 7.97 7.54 -3.99
CA VAL A 47 6.90 8.54 -3.93
C VAL A 47 7.42 9.83 -3.30
N LYS A 48 7.34 10.93 -4.05
CA LYS A 48 7.77 12.23 -3.55
C LYS A 48 6.75 12.81 -2.57
N ASN A 49 7.24 13.69 -1.70
CA ASN A 49 6.39 14.37 -0.71
C ASN A 49 5.18 15.04 -1.39
N GLY A 50 3.98 14.69 -0.92
CA GLY A 50 2.70 15.22 -1.41
C GLY A 50 2.16 14.59 -2.70
N GLU A 51 2.82 13.57 -3.26
CA GLU A 51 2.27 12.82 -4.38
C GLU A 51 1.13 11.90 -3.94
N THR A 52 0.07 11.85 -4.72
CA THR A 52 -1.06 10.94 -4.51
C THR A 52 -1.09 9.86 -5.59
N PRO A 53 -1.79 8.72 -5.36
CA PRO A 53 -1.97 7.69 -6.38
C PRO A 53 -2.49 8.25 -7.73
N GLU A 54 -3.40 9.21 -7.70
CA GLU A 54 -3.97 9.86 -8.88
C GLU A 54 -2.96 10.74 -9.60
N SER A 55 -2.14 11.49 -8.86
CA SER A 55 -1.08 12.31 -9.44
C SER A 55 -0.05 11.44 -10.16
N ILE A 56 0.33 10.31 -9.56
CA ILE A 56 1.26 9.36 -10.16
C ILE A 56 0.63 8.67 -11.37
N ALA A 57 -0.64 8.25 -11.29
CA ALA A 57 -1.34 7.64 -12.41
C ALA A 57 -1.45 8.60 -13.61
N PHE A 58 -1.74 9.88 -13.35
CA PHE A 58 -1.76 10.90 -14.40
C PHE A 58 -0.37 11.10 -15.03
N LYS A 59 0.70 11.09 -14.25
CA LYS A 59 2.08 11.24 -14.75
C LYS A 59 2.55 10.03 -15.57
N LEU A 60 2.17 8.82 -15.14
CA LEU A 60 2.64 7.58 -15.74
C LEU A 60 1.77 7.11 -16.92
N TYR A 61 0.44 7.17 -16.77
CA TYR A 61 -0.52 6.64 -17.73
C TYR A 61 -1.30 7.72 -18.48
N GLY A 62 -1.15 8.99 -18.11
CA GLY A 62 -1.92 10.10 -18.69
C GLY A 62 -3.36 10.19 -18.19
N ASP A 63 -3.79 9.32 -17.27
CA ASP A 63 -5.15 9.25 -16.74
C ASP A 63 -5.13 9.07 -15.21
N SER A 64 -5.74 10.01 -14.49
CA SER A 64 -5.87 9.98 -13.03
C SER A 64 -6.87 8.93 -12.55
N GLU A 65 -7.78 8.46 -13.41
CA GLU A 65 -8.74 7.41 -13.08
C GLU A 65 -8.07 6.05 -12.91
N LEU A 66 -6.84 5.86 -13.37
CA LEU A 66 -6.09 4.61 -13.28
C LEU A 66 -5.32 4.42 -11.97
N HIS A 67 -5.51 5.30 -10.99
CA HIS A 67 -4.89 5.21 -9.66
C HIS A 67 -5.14 3.88 -8.94
N TRP A 68 -6.29 3.24 -9.20
CA TRP A 68 -6.62 1.91 -8.65
C TRP A 68 -5.66 0.82 -9.11
N VAL A 69 -5.04 0.93 -10.30
CA VAL A 69 -4.04 -0.03 -10.77
C VAL A 69 -2.82 0.02 -9.85
N ILE A 70 -2.34 1.23 -9.54
CA ILE A 70 -1.22 1.45 -8.61
C ILE A 70 -1.56 0.90 -7.23
N MET A 71 -2.75 1.20 -6.72
CA MET A 71 -3.17 0.69 -5.41
C MET A 71 -3.24 -0.84 -5.39
N LEU A 72 -3.83 -1.46 -6.41
CA LEU A 72 -4.02 -2.91 -6.48
C LEU A 72 -2.70 -3.68 -6.62
N ILE A 73 -1.72 -3.13 -7.34
CA ILE A 73 -0.38 -3.72 -7.50
C ILE A 73 0.39 -3.72 -6.18
N ASN A 74 0.26 -2.65 -5.40
CA ASN A 74 0.95 -2.47 -4.12
C ASN A 74 0.17 -3.02 -2.92
N ASP A 75 -0.94 -3.73 -3.17
CA ASP A 75 -1.82 -4.25 -2.11
C ASP A 75 -2.31 -3.17 -1.13
N ILE A 76 -2.47 -1.94 -1.64
CA ILE A 76 -2.97 -0.79 -0.89
C ILE A 76 -4.49 -0.85 -0.88
N THR A 77 -5.05 -1.00 0.32
CA THR A 77 -6.51 -1.08 0.51
C THR A 77 -7.05 0.23 1.05
N ASP A 78 -6.30 0.88 1.93
CA ASP A 78 -6.67 2.16 2.52
C ASP A 78 -5.69 3.24 2.07
N ARG A 79 -6.15 4.10 1.16
CA ARG A 79 -5.37 5.23 0.67
C ARG A 79 -4.93 6.19 1.79
N PHE A 80 -5.69 6.34 2.87
CA PHE A 80 -5.38 7.31 3.91
C PHE A 80 -4.31 6.82 4.90
N HIS A 81 -4.21 5.50 5.11
CA HIS A 81 -3.29 4.92 6.09
C HIS A 81 -2.12 4.16 5.46
N ASP A 82 -2.32 3.53 4.30
CA ASP A 82 -1.29 2.73 3.63
C ASP A 82 -0.40 3.58 2.72
N TRP A 83 -0.88 4.73 2.26
CA TRP A 83 -0.11 5.65 1.42
C TRP A 83 0.89 6.47 2.26
N PRO A 84 2.10 6.77 1.75
CA PRO A 84 3.04 7.65 2.44
C PRO A 84 2.43 9.01 2.72
N MET A 85 2.55 9.44 3.98
CA MET A 85 2.08 10.75 4.42
C MET A 85 3.01 11.85 3.89
N SER A 86 2.46 13.05 3.71
CA SER A 86 3.30 14.24 3.51
C SER A 86 4.11 14.56 4.77
N GLU A 87 5.23 15.27 4.62
CA GLU A 87 6.08 15.65 5.77
C GLU A 87 5.30 16.37 6.88
N ALA A 88 4.38 17.27 6.51
CA ALA A 88 3.56 18.00 7.47
C ALA A 88 2.59 17.08 8.23
N GLN A 89 1.92 16.16 7.51
CA GLN A 89 1.04 15.16 8.12
C GLN A 89 1.80 14.19 9.01
N PHE A 90 2.99 13.76 8.57
CA PHE A 90 3.86 12.88 9.33
C PHE A 90 4.30 13.51 10.65
N LEU A 91 4.76 14.77 10.60
CA LEU A 91 5.16 15.49 11.81
C LEU A 91 4.00 15.62 12.79
N GLN A 92 2.79 15.92 12.31
CA GLN A 92 1.61 15.95 13.15
C GLN A 92 1.29 14.57 13.74
N PHE A 93 1.29 13.52 12.92
CA PHE A 93 1.03 12.15 13.35
C PHE A 93 1.97 11.68 14.46
N VAL A 94 3.27 11.95 14.33
CA VAL A 94 4.26 11.54 15.33
C VAL A 94 4.07 12.31 16.65
N ASN A 95 3.78 13.61 16.59
CA ASN A 95 3.50 14.42 17.78
C ASN A 95 2.17 14.04 18.47
N ASP A 96 1.16 13.64 17.71
CA ASP A 96 -0.13 13.20 18.27
C ASP A 96 -0.05 11.79 18.86
N LYS A 97 0.83 10.93 18.33
CA LYS A 97 0.98 9.53 18.76
C LYS A 97 1.88 9.35 19.97
N TYR A 98 2.92 10.19 20.12
CA TYR A 98 3.94 10.03 21.16
C TYR A 98 4.07 11.29 22.01
N ASP A 99 4.05 11.11 23.34
CA ASP A 99 4.35 12.19 24.28
C ASP A 99 5.80 12.70 24.16
N ASN A 100 6.72 11.81 23.74
CA ASN A 100 8.11 12.14 23.48
C ASN A 100 8.60 11.43 22.20
N VAL A 101 8.83 12.21 21.15
CA VAL A 101 9.25 11.73 19.82
C VAL A 101 10.68 11.23 19.79
N ASP A 102 11.53 11.73 20.70
CA ASP A 102 12.94 11.36 20.83
C ASP A 102 13.17 10.20 21.82
N ALA A 103 12.10 9.68 22.43
CA ALA A 103 12.20 8.53 23.32
C ALA A 103 12.55 7.26 22.52
N ILE A 104 13.28 6.36 23.18
CA ILE A 104 13.70 5.08 22.59
C ILE A 104 12.47 4.21 22.38
N HIS A 105 12.19 3.84 21.13
CA HIS A 105 11.14 2.90 20.76
C HIS A 105 11.60 1.45 20.98
N HIS A 106 12.80 1.13 20.49
CA HIS A 106 13.39 -0.19 20.58
C HIS A 106 14.89 -0.16 20.28
N TYR A 107 15.55 -1.29 20.46
CA TYR A 107 16.94 -1.50 20.08
C TYR A 107 17.05 -2.48 18.92
N GLU A 108 18.05 -2.26 18.07
CA GLU A 108 18.34 -3.09 16.90
C GLU A 108 19.79 -3.60 16.91
N ILE A 109 19.98 -4.84 16.47
CA ILE A 109 21.31 -5.41 16.22
C ILE A 109 21.43 -5.86 14.75
N PRO A 110 22.60 -5.73 14.12
CA PRO A 110 22.81 -6.35 12.82
C PRO A 110 22.73 -7.87 12.93
N GLN A 111 22.15 -8.51 11.91
CA GLN A 111 22.07 -9.95 11.83
C GLN A 111 23.49 -10.56 11.85
N SER A 112 23.71 -11.57 12.69
CA SER A 112 25.03 -12.16 12.93
C SER A 112 25.47 -13.17 11.87
N SER A 113 24.55 -13.66 11.03
CA SER A 113 24.84 -14.66 10.00
C SER A 113 24.03 -14.39 8.73
N GLY A 114 24.68 -14.31 7.57
CA GLY A 114 24.04 -13.97 6.30
C GLY A 114 24.24 -12.51 5.91
N ASP A 115 23.18 -11.84 5.43
CA ASP A 115 23.21 -10.43 5.06
C ASP A 115 23.19 -9.53 6.29
N THR A 116 24.36 -9.01 6.66
CA THR A 116 24.56 -8.15 7.84
C THR A 116 23.91 -6.76 7.69
N SER A 117 23.34 -6.43 6.52
CA SER A 117 22.53 -5.22 6.35
C SER A 117 21.15 -5.33 6.99
N LYS A 118 20.69 -6.56 7.27
CA LYS A 118 19.42 -6.79 7.97
C LYS A 118 19.58 -6.53 9.45
N LYS A 119 18.71 -5.67 9.98
CA LYS A 119 18.64 -5.38 11.40
C LYS A 119 17.56 -6.23 12.07
N ILE A 120 17.83 -6.69 13.27
CA ILE A 120 16.93 -7.47 14.12
C ILE A 120 16.51 -6.59 15.29
N ASN A 121 15.21 -6.37 15.44
CA ASN A 121 14.64 -5.70 16.59
C ASN A 121 14.71 -6.63 17.82
N ILE A 122 15.40 -6.19 18.87
CA ILE A 122 15.59 -6.94 20.12
C ILE A 122 14.67 -6.47 21.25
N GLY A 123 13.75 -5.54 20.98
CA GLY A 123 12.79 -5.01 21.95
C GLY A 123 13.30 -3.78 22.71
N THR A 124 12.75 -3.55 23.90
CA THR A 124 12.94 -2.32 24.68
C THR A 124 14.10 -2.38 25.69
N SER A 125 14.81 -3.51 25.77
CA SER A 125 15.98 -3.67 26.64
C SER A 125 17.17 -4.19 25.85
N ASN A 126 18.35 -3.65 26.13
CA ASN A 126 19.62 -4.04 25.53
C ASN A 126 20.55 -4.78 26.50
N SER A 127 20.01 -5.30 27.62
CA SER A 127 20.81 -5.92 28.69
C SER A 127 21.68 -7.08 28.19
N ASP A 128 21.16 -7.87 27.26
CA ASP A 128 21.87 -9.01 26.64
C ASP A 128 22.76 -8.61 25.45
N TYR A 129 22.61 -7.37 24.94
CA TYR A 129 23.24 -6.87 23.72
C TYR A 129 23.69 -5.40 23.88
N PRO A 130 24.81 -5.14 24.58
CA PRO A 130 25.26 -3.78 24.90
C PRO A 130 25.68 -2.95 23.68
N THR A 131 25.90 -3.58 22.52
CA THR A 131 26.23 -2.92 21.25
C THR A 131 25.02 -2.64 20.37
N ALA A 132 23.80 -2.81 20.88
CA ALA A 132 22.58 -2.56 20.12
C ALA A 132 22.38 -1.06 19.86
N THR A 133 21.90 -0.73 18.66
CA THR A 133 21.57 0.63 18.26
C THR A 133 20.20 0.99 18.84
N ALA A 134 20.11 2.10 19.57
CA ALA A 134 18.82 2.63 20.01
C ALA A 134 18.13 3.33 18.83
N ILE A 135 16.86 3.00 18.60
CA ILE A 135 16.00 3.65 17.60
C ILE A 135 14.93 4.44 18.33
N THR A 136 14.81 5.72 17.99
CA THR A 136 13.79 6.63 18.54
C THR A 136 12.41 6.37 17.93
N ASN A 137 11.36 6.88 18.58
CA ASN A 137 10.00 6.84 18.03
C ASN A 137 9.93 7.52 16.65
N PHE A 138 10.60 8.67 16.50
CA PHE A 138 10.67 9.37 15.22
C PHE A 138 11.35 8.54 14.12
N GLU A 139 12.53 7.97 14.40
CA GLU A 139 13.25 7.13 13.43
C GLU A 139 12.45 5.89 13.03
N HIS A 140 11.78 5.24 13.98
CA HIS A 140 10.94 4.08 13.70
C HIS A 140 9.81 4.43 12.73
N GLU A 141 9.07 5.51 13.01
CA GLU A 141 7.96 5.94 12.17
C GLU A 141 8.45 6.44 10.79
N GLN A 142 9.62 7.07 10.74
CA GLN A 142 10.22 7.50 9.47
C GLN A 142 10.56 6.29 8.60
N GLU A 143 11.13 5.23 9.18
CA GLU A 143 11.41 3.99 8.45
C GLU A 143 10.13 3.33 7.91
N GLN A 144 9.04 3.35 8.68
CA GLN A 144 7.74 2.88 8.18
C GLN A 144 7.26 3.68 6.97
N GLN A 145 7.41 5.01 6.98
CA GLN A 145 7.09 5.86 5.82
C GLN A 145 8.03 5.61 4.63
N ASP A 146 9.31 5.38 4.89
CA ASP A 146 10.32 5.08 3.87
C ASP A 146 10.09 3.72 3.19
N ASN A 147 9.47 2.78 3.90
CA ASN A 147 9.01 1.53 3.31
C ASN A 147 7.73 1.73 2.48
N LYS A 148 6.79 2.57 2.94
CA LYS A 148 5.54 2.88 2.21
C LYS A 148 5.77 3.67 0.93
N ARG A 149 6.76 4.57 0.87
CA ARG A 149 7.06 5.36 -0.33
C ARG A 149 7.66 4.54 -1.48
N LYS A 150 8.19 3.36 -1.20
CA LYS A 150 8.75 2.47 -2.22
C LYS A 150 7.64 1.63 -2.81
N ILE A 151 7.08 2.12 -3.91
CA ILE A 151 5.98 1.46 -4.61
C ILE A 151 6.47 0.80 -5.90
N ARG A 152 5.70 -0.17 -6.36
CA ARG A 152 5.86 -0.84 -7.66
C ARG A 152 4.86 -0.22 -8.64
N LEU A 153 5.35 0.21 -9.80
CA LEU A 153 4.54 0.75 -10.89
C LEU A 153 4.55 -0.23 -12.05
N LEU A 154 3.42 -0.43 -12.70
CA LEU A 154 3.34 -1.27 -13.90
C LEU A 154 3.91 -0.48 -15.08
N ASP A 155 4.70 -1.14 -15.92
CA ASP A 155 5.10 -0.55 -17.20
C ASP A 155 3.85 -0.22 -18.03
N PRO A 156 3.71 1.02 -18.53
CA PRO A 156 2.56 1.46 -19.33
C PRO A 156 2.23 0.54 -20.51
N SER A 157 3.23 -0.17 -21.06
CA SER A 157 3.06 -1.11 -22.17
C SER A 157 2.16 -2.30 -21.82
N TYR A 158 2.03 -2.65 -20.55
CA TYR A 158 1.21 -3.76 -20.06
C TYR A 158 -0.11 -3.32 -19.40
N LEU A 159 -0.36 -2.01 -19.39
CA LEU A 159 -1.55 -1.44 -18.75
C LEU A 159 -2.84 -1.95 -19.41
N ASP A 160 -2.89 -1.96 -20.74
CA ASP A 160 -4.10 -2.38 -21.47
C ASP A 160 -4.42 -3.85 -21.21
N ASP A 161 -3.43 -4.73 -21.33
CA ASP A 161 -3.56 -6.17 -21.03
C ASP A 161 -4.05 -6.39 -19.59
N PHE A 162 -3.49 -5.65 -18.63
CA PHE A 162 -3.89 -5.74 -17.22
C PHE A 162 -5.34 -5.30 -17.01
N VAL A 163 -5.75 -4.19 -17.60
CA VAL A 163 -7.12 -3.67 -17.49
C VAL A 163 -8.12 -4.61 -18.16
N GLU A 164 -7.79 -5.21 -19.29
CA GLU A 164 -8.61 -6.22 -19.95
C GLU A 164 -8.76 -7.48 -19.10
N GLU A 165 -7.65 -8.03 -18.58
CA GLU A 165 -7.69 -9.19 -17.68
C GLU A 165 -8.54 -8.90 -16.44
N PHE A 166 -8.36 -7.72 -15.83
CA PHE A 166 -9.16 -7.28 -14.68
C PHE A 166 -10.66 -7.23 -15.00
N LYS A 167 -11.04 -6.65 -16.16
CA LYS A 167 -12.43 -6.60 -16.62
C LYS A 167 -13.01 -8.00 -16.87
N LEU A 168 -12.23 -8.90 -17.44
CA LEU A 168 -12.63 -10.29 -17.65
C LEU A 168 -12.88 -11.00 -16.32
N LEU A 169 -11.97 -10.90 -15.36
CA LEU A 169 -12.09 -11.52 -14.04
C LEU A 169 -13.27 -10.97 -13.22
N ILE A 170 -13.59 -9.68 -13.34
CA ILE A 170 -14.79 -9.12 -12.70
C ILE A 170 -16.07 -9.67 -13.31
N ARG A 171 -16.10 -9.86 -14.63
CA ARG A 171 -17.27 -10.33 -15.36
C ARG A 171 -17.49 -11.84 -15.22
N GLU A 172 -16.42 -12.61 -15.12
CA GLU A 172 -16.45 -14.05 -14.94
C GLU A 172 -17.16 -14.37 -13.61
N SER A 173 -18.43 -14.76 -13.72
CA SER A 173 -19.17 -15.32 -12.59
C SER A 173 -18.61 -16.72 -12.35
N THR A 174 -17.79 -16.88 -11.30
CA THR A 174 -17.60 -18.20 -10.69
C THR A 174 -18.95 -18.61 -10.09
N ILE A 175 -19.73 -19.34 -10.89
CA ILE A 175 -20.86 -20.15 -10.43
C ILE A 175 -20.29 -21.29 -9.59
#